data_AF-A0A3Q9HPH6-F1
#
_entry.id   AF-A0A3Q9HPH6-F1
#
_cell.length_a   1.000
_cell.length_b   1.000
_cell.length_c   1.000
_cell.angle_alpha   90.00
_cell.angle_beta   90.00
_cell.angle_gamma   90.00
#
_symmetry.space_group_name_H-M   'P 1'
#
loop_
_entity.id
_entity.type
_entity.pdbx_description
1 polymer ?
#
loop_
_entity_poly.entity_id
_entity_poly.type
_entity_poly.pdbx_seq_one_letter_code
_entity_poly.pdbx_strand_id
1 'polypeptide(L)'
;MAALGRNSVTAIGEQTAKGTEATTLTELLATSNNLETTVNYIKSEALTGKRFAEESYIAAFAVSGSIGAEVDDNLFGLILKHALGSVSTVANQDGTYTHTFKPGLTLSGWLTFIKMLKDEGYYEKFVDCRISQLSLNLTSQAILTCNLDILGITGSQIDGTAITTANTGNRLFAWDTTVTLDGADATALVDEFSFQHNNGIKEDDYGLSQYRRTLDAENSEHTFNMTLQFDKTTYLNLKNKLASGAILPLGISVGSTLQITYPKAKLTEVSAPITGGGKILVNLAGEALWDSTQDANVVVDLTNDVASY
;
A
#
# COMPACT_ATOMS: atom_id res chain seq x y z
N MET A 1 18.13 -19.52 -21.91
CA MET A 1 18.66 -18.14 -21.93
C MET A 1 18.69 -17.69 -20.47
N ALA A 2 19.16 -16.48 -20.15
CA ALA A 2 18.91 -15.95 -18.80
C ALA A 2 17.52 -15.29 -18.80
N ALA A 3 16.71 -15.55 -17.78
CA ALA A 3 15.42 -14.88 -17.60
C ALA A 3 15.63 -13.37 -17.50
N LEU A 4 14.78 -12.59 -18.16
CA LEU A 4 14.87 -11.14 -18.17
C LEU A 4 13.76 -10.53 -17.31
N GLY A 5 14.11 -9.62 -16.40
CA GLY A 5 13.13 -8.95 -15.53
C GLY A 5 12.03 -8.20 -16.29
N ARG A 6 12.32 -7.63 -17.46
CA ARG A 6 11.34 -6.95 -18.33
C ARG A 6 10.21 -7.86 -18.86
N ASN A 7 10.43 -9.18 -18.85
CA ASN A 7 9.47 -10.19 -19.28
C ASN A 7 8.78 -10.85 -18.08
N SER A 8 9.07 -10.39 -16.86
CA SER A 8 8.34 -10.81 -15.67
C SER A 8 6.96 -10.18 -15.63
N VAL A 9 6.01 -10.92 -15.07
CA VAL A 9 4.64 -10.43 -14.86
C VAL A 9 4.22 -10.70 -13.44
N THR A 10 3.62 -9.69 -12.84
CA THR A 10 2.96 -9.80 -11.54
C THR A 10 1.46 -9.67 -11.77
N ALA A 11 0.65 -10.51 -11.14
CA ALA A 11 -0.81 -10.38 -11.20
C ALA A 11 -1.44 -10.64 -9.83
N ILE A 12 -2.63 -10.06 -9.64
CA ILE A 12 -3.41 -10.09 -8.40
C ILE A 12 -4.83 -10.59 -8.71
N GLY A 13 -5.42 -11.35 -7.78
CA GLY A 13 -6.82 -11.74 -7.84
C GLY A 13 -7.45 -11.82 -6.46
N GLU A 14 -8.73 -11.48 -6.37
CA GLU A 14 -9.51 -11.61 -5.13
C GLU A 14 -10.00 -13.05 -4.94
N GLN A 15 -9.79 -13.56 -3.73
CA GLN A 15 -10.31 -14.86 -3.31
C GLN A 15 -11.72 -14.73 -2.74
N THR A 16 -12.56 -15.70 -3.04
CA THR A 16 -13.92 -15.78 -2.46
C THR A 16 -13.90 -16.15 -0.98
N ALA A 17 -12.92 -16.94 -0.57
CA ALA A 17 -12.69 -17.35 0.81
C ALA A 17 -11.24 -17.76 1.00
N LYS A 18 -10.81 -17.77 2.26
CA LYS A 18 -9.51 -18.32 2.66
C LYS A 18 -9.37 -19.78 2.18
N GLY A 19 -8.19 -20.14 1.67
CA GLY A 19 -7.87 -21.45 1.13
C GLY A 19 -8.48 -21.73 -0.25
N THR A 20 -9.23 -20.77 -0.83
CA THR A 20 -9.79 -20.88 -2.17
C THR A 20 -9.07 -19.89 -3.08
N GLU A 21 -8.19 -20.39 -3.95
CA GLU A 21 -7.40 -19.57 -4.87
C GLU A 21 -8.29 -18.72 -5.79
N ALA A 22 -7.84 -17.52 -6.14
CA ALA A 22 -8.54 -16.67 -7.08
C ALA A 22 -8.50 -17.29 -8.49
N THR A 23 -9.64 -17.30 -9.18
CA THR A 23 -9.75 -17.83 -10.56
C THR A 23 -9.45 -16.78 -11.62
N THR A 24 -9.62 -15.50 -11.27
CA THR A 24 -9.36 -14.36 -12.16
C THR A 24 -8.17 -13.59 -11.61
N LEU A 25 -7.11 -13.47 -12.41
CA LEU A 25 -5.85 -12.82 -12.04
C LEU A 25 -5.57 -11.69 -13.03
N THR A 26 -5.56 -10.44 -12.56
CA THR A 26 -5.30 -9.26 -13.39
C THR A 26 -3.85 -8.81 -13.21
N GLU A 27 -3.15 -8.58 -14.32
CA GLU A 27 -1.75 -8.12 -14.32
C GLU A 27 -1.64 -6.75 -13.63
N LEU A 28 -0.68 -6.61 -12.72
CA LEU A 28 -0.31 -5.34 -12.12
C LEU A 28 0.68 -4.62 -13.04
N LEU A 29 0.64 -3.28 -13.05
CA LEU A 29 1.69 -2.46 -13.65
C LEU A 29 2.92 -2.42 -12.73
N ALA A 30 3.44 -3.59 -12.39
CA ALA A 30 4.50 -3.77 -11.41
C ALA A 30 5.84 -3.27 -11.95
N THR A 31 6.53 -2.47 -11.15
CA THR A 31 7.89 -1.99 -11.40
C THR A 31 8.93 -2.80 -10.62
N SER A 32 8.49 -3.48 -9.55
CA SER A 32 9.30 -4.41 -8.77
C SER A 32 8.43 -5.48 -8.11
N ASN A 33 9.01 -6.65 -7.85
CA ASN A 33 8.37 -7.71 -7.08
C ASN A 33 9.47 -8.55 -6.40
N ASN A 34 9.51 -8.53 -5.07
CA ASN A 34 10.41 -9.35 -4.26
C ASN A 34 9.64 -10.32 -3.35
N LEU A 35 8.35 -10.57 -3.64
CA LEU A 35 7.53 -11.51 -2.89
C LEU A 35 8.14 -12.91 -2.99
N GLU A 36 8.36 -13.54 -1.83
CA GLU A 36 9.05 -14.82 -1.72
C GLU A 36 8.51 -15.65 -0.55
N THR A 37 8.67 -16.97 -0.64
CA THR A 37 8.45 -17.87 0.50
C THR A 37 9.77 -18.11 1.21
N THR A 38 9.88 -17.59 2.43
CA THR A 38 11.04 -17.78 3.30
C THR A 38 10.87 -19.03 4.17
N VAL A 39 12.00 -19.71 4.44
CA VAL A 39 12.07 -20.91 5.28
C VAL A 39 12.85 -20.58 6.54
N ASN A 40 12.18 -20.67 7.69
CA ASN A 40 12.79 -20.44 8.99
C ASN A 40 13.30 -21.76 9.58
N TYR A 41 14.48 -21.72 10.21
CA TYR A 41 15.11 -22.89 10.83
C TYR A 41 15.38 -22.64 12.31
N ILE A 42 15.19 -23.67 13.13
CA ILE A 42 15.64 -23.68 14.52
C ILE A 42 16.80 -24.67 14.64
N LYS A 43 17.86 -24.26 15.33
CA LYS A 43 19.02 -25.11 15.63
C LYS A 43 18.85 -25.70 17.03
N SER A 44 19.28 -26.95 17.20
CA SER A 44 19.28 -27.59 18.50
C SER A 44 20.30 -26.91 19.43
N GLU A 45 19.85 -26.52 20.62
CA GLU A 45 20.67 -25.93 21.68
C GLU A 45 21.15 -26.96 22.72
N ALA A 46 20.99 -28.26 22.43
CA ALA A 46 21.40 -29.32 23.35
C ALA A 46 22.91 -29.24 23.66
N LEU A 47 23.25 -29.28 24.95
CA LEU A 47 24.63 -29.26 25.43
C LEU A 47 25.28 -30.64 25.27
N THR A 48 25.70 -30.98 24.06
CA THR A 48 26.24 -32.31 23.70
C THR A 48 27.77 -32.42 23.88
N GLY A 49 28.41 -31.38 24.42
CA GLY A 49 29.86 -31.31 24.56
C GLY A 49 30.62 -31.13 23.24
N LYS A 50 29.91 -30.95 22.12
CA LYS A 50 30.48 -30.60 20.81
C LYS A 50 30.45 -29.09 20.59
N ARG A 51 31.38 -28.61 19.75
CA ARG A 51 31.52 -27.18 19.42
C ARG A 51 30.46 -26.67 18.44
N PHE A 52 29.80 -27.56 17.70
CA PHE A 52 28.82 -27.23 16.67
C PHE A 52 27.48 -27.87 16.99
N ALA A 53 26.39 -27.20 16.62
CA ALA A 53 25.03 -27.73 16.74
C ALA A 53 24.89 -29.00 15.89
N GLU A 54 24.27 -30.03 16.45
CA GLU A 54 24.16 -31.34 15.81
C GLU A 54 23.03 -31.40 14.78
N GLU A 55 21.98 -30.60 14.96
CA GLU A 55 20.77 -30.68 14.17
C GLU A 55 20.10 -29.31 14.02
N SER A 56 19.41 -29.14 12.90
CA SER A 56 18.49 -28.03 12.65
C SER A 56 17.25 -28.56 11.97
N TYR A 57 16.09 -28.03 12.33
CA TYR A 57 14.82 -28.39 11.72
C TYR A 57 14.12 -27.14 11.15
N ILE A 58 13.26 -27.36 10.15
CA ILE A 58 12.41 -26.32 9.58
C ILE A 58 11.34 -25.97 10.61
N ALA A 59 11.34 -24.72 11.04
CA ALA A 59 10.39 -24.20 12.02
C ALA A 59 9.10 -23.73 11.34
N ALA A 60 9.22 -22.94 10.28
CA ALA A 60 8.06 -22.37 9.61
C ALA A 60 8.37 -21.92 8.17
N PHE A 61 7.32 -21.82 7.37
CA PHE A 61 7.29 -21.15 6.08
C PHE A 61 6.54 -19.83 6.21
N ALA A 62 7.12 -18.77 5.66
CA ALA A 62 6.53 -17.44 5.71
C ALA A 62 6.57 -16.80 4.32
N VAL A 63 5.40 -16.44 3.81
CA VAL A 63 5.32 -15.60 2.60
C VAL A 63 5.35 -14.14 3.05
N SER A 64 6.31 -13.39 2.52
CA SER A 64 6.40 -11.94 2.71
C SER A 64 7.16 -11.29 1.57
N GLY A 65 6.91 -10.00 1.39
CA GLY A 65 7.64 -9.18 0.44
C GLY A 65 6.85 -7.93 0.07
N SER A 66 7.39 -7.19 -0.88
CA SER A 66 6.89 -5.94 -1.40
C SER A 66 6.75 -5.96 -2.93
N ILE A 67 5.73 -5.27 -3.41
CA ILE A 67 5.46 -5.08 -4.84
C ILE A 67 5.33 -3.58 -5.08
N GLY A 68 6.24 -3.04 -5.88
CA GLY A 68 6.13 -1.69 -6.42
C GLY A 68 5.30 -1.71 -7.70
N ALA A 69 4.37 -0.77 -7.85
CA ALA A 69 3.54 -0.64 -9.04
C ALA A 69 3.23 0.82 -9.38
N GLU A 70 2.93 1.07 -10.66
CA GLU A 70 2.27 2.30 -11.08
C GLU A 70 0.77 2.22 -10.77
N VAL A 71 0.18 3.33 -10.34
CA VAL A 71 -1.24 3.40 -9.99
C VAL A 71 -2.08 3.63 -11.26
N ASP A 72 -3.09 2.80 -11.45
CA ASP A 72 -4.11 2.97 -12.48
C ASP A 72 -5.51 3.16 -11.88
N ASP A 73 -6.43 3.71 -12.66
CA ASP A 73 -7.79 4.03 -12.24
C ASP A 73 -8.67 2.80 -11.92
N ASN A 74 -8.32 1.61 -12.42
CA ASN A 74 -9.19 0.43 -12.30
C ASN A 74 -8.70 -0.58 -11.26
N LEU A 75 -7.46 -1.04 -11.33
CA LEU A 75 -6.94 -2.06 -10.41
C LEU A 75 -6.63 -1.49 -9.02
N PHE A 76 -6.39 -0.18 -8.91
CA PHE A 76 -6.10 0.46 -7.64
C PHE A 76 -7.28 0.42 -6.66
N GLY A 77 -8.53 0.42 -7.15
CA GLY A 77 -9.70 0.23 -6.28
C GLY A 77 -9.68 -1.10 -5.54
N LEU A 78 -9.23 -2.18 -6.18
CA LEU A 78 -9.05 -3.48 -5.54
C LEU A 78 -7.97 -3.42 -4.46
N ILE A 79 -6.85 -2.75 -4.74
CA ILE A 79 -5.76 -2.54 -3.78
C ILE A 79 -6.28 -1.77 -2.56
N LEU A 80 -7.00 -0.67 -2.78
CA LEU A 80 -7.57 0.16 -1.71
C LEU A 80 -8.58 -0.61 -0.86
N LYS A 81 -9.45 -1.43 -1.48
CA LYS A 81 -10.39 -2.30 -0.78
C LYS A 81 -9.67 -3.23 0.20
N HIS A 82 -8.62 -3.90 -0.24
CA HIS A 82 -7.90 -4.87 0.59
C HIS A 82 -6.91 -4.21 1.57
N ALA A 83 -6.44 -3.00 1.28
CA ALA A 83 -5.58 -2.23 2.18
C ALA A 83 -6.37 -1.54 3.30
N LEU A 84 -7.53 -0.94 3.00
CA LEU A 84 -8.32 -0.16 3.98
C LEU A 84 -9.47 -0.98 4.58
N GLY A 85 -9.99 -1.98 3.86
CA GLY A 85 -10.95 -2.95 4.41
C GLY A 85 -12.43 -2.57 4.30
N SER A 86 -12.80 -1.34 3.94
CA SER A 86 -14.20 -0.95 3.67
C SER A 86 -14.32 -0.13 2.39
N VAL A 87 -15.38 -0.40 1.61
CA VAL A 87 -15.72 0.33 0.39
C VAL A 87 -17.24 0.55 0.30
N SER A 88 -17.64 1.76 -0.09
CA SER A 88 -19.03 2.10 -0.43
C SER A 88 -19.07 2.65 -1.85
N THR A 89 -19.99 2.18 -2.68
CA THR A 89 -20.08 2.57 -4.11
C THR A 89 -21.37 3.30 -4.41
N VAL A 90 -21.27 4.42 -5.13
CA VAL A 90 -22.40 5.21 -5.64
C VAL A 90 -22.30 5.31 -7.16
N ALA A 91 -23.40 5.04 -7.87
CA ALA A 91 -23.48 5.23 -9.30
C ALA A 91 -23.83 6.69 -9.65
N ASN A 92 -23.02 7.33 -10.49
CA ASN A 92 -23.13 8.76 -10.81
C ASN A 92 -24.12 9.08 -11.95
N GLN A 93 -24.90 8.09 -12.40
CA GLN A 93 -25.92 8.20 -13.48
C GLN A 93 -25.36 8.55 -14.87
N ASP A 94 -24.06 8.77 -15.01
CA ASP A 94 -23.33 9.03 -16.27
C ASP A 94 -22.54 7.80 -16.77
N GLY A 95 -22.68 6.66 -16.08
CA GLY A 95 -21.92 5.44 -16.34
C GLY A 95 -20.64 5.30 -15.52
N THR A 96 -20.31 6.28 -14.68
CA THR A 96 -19.22 6.21 -13.71
C THR A 96 -19.73 5.85 -12.31
N TYR A 97 -18.81 5.36 -11.49
CA TYR A 97 -19.03 4.95 -10.10
C TYR A 97 -18.01 5.64 -9.22
N THR A 98 -18.46 6.20 -8.10
CA THR A 98 -17.59 6.73 -7.06
C THR A 98 -17.54 5.73 -5.90
N HIS A 99 -16.33 5.26 -5.62
CA HIS A 99 -16.01 4.32 -4.55
C HIS A 99 -15.32 5.06 -3.41
N THR A 100 -15.97 5.11 -2.26
CA THR A 100 -15.43 5.69 -1.04
C THR A 100 -14.83 4.58 -0.19
N PHE A 101 -13.52 4.61 -0.01
CA PHE A 101 -12.76 3.70 0.84
C PHE A 101 -12.47 4.34 2.20
N LYS A 102 -12.67 3.56 3.26
CA LYS A 102 -12.41 3.95 4.64
C LYS A 102 -11.72 2.80 5.38
N PRO A 103 -10.82 3.09 6.34
CA PRO A 103 -10.31 2.06 7.24
C PRO A 103 -11.45 1.38 8.01
N GLY A 104 -11.66 0.10 7.75
CA GLY A 104 -12.62 -0.74 8.44
C GLY A 104 -12.01 -1.39 9.68
N LEU A 105 -12.86 -1.88 10.58
CA LEU A 105 -12.40 -2.66 11.75
C LEU A 105 -11.73 -3.98 11.36
N THR A 106 -12.10 -4.53 10.20
CA THR A 106 -11.57 -5.79 9.68
C THR A 106 -11.10 -5.60 8.24
N LEU A 107 -9.99 -6.23 7.89
CA LEU A 107 -9.52 -6.27 6.51
C LEU A 107 -10.47 -7.06 5.62
N SER A 108 -10.66 -6.56 4.40
CA SER A 108 -11.50 -7.21 3.40
C SER A 108 -10.77 -8.41 2.79
N GLY A 109 -11.46 -9.56 2.75
CA GLY A 109 -11.12 -10.72 1.94
C GLY A 109 -9.69 -11.28 2.08
N TRP A 110 -9.29 -12.01 1.04
CA TRP A 110 -7.96 -12.61 0.85
C TRP A 110 -7.55 -12.44 -0.61
N LEU A 111 -6.25 -12.36 -0.87
CA LEU A 111 -5.69 -12.13 -2.19
C LEU A 111 -4.80 -13.29 -2.64
N THR A 112 -4.85 -13.58 -3.93
CA THR A 112 -3.85 -14.42 -4.61
C THR A 112 -2.94 -13.53 -5.43
N PHE A 113 -1.63 -13.69 -5.27
CA PHE A 113 -0.62 -13.04 -6.10
C PHE A 113 0.14 -14.08 -6.91
N ILE A 114 0.56 -13.70 -8.11
CA ILE A 114 1.51 -14.49 -8.89
C ILE A 114 2.70 -13.65 -9.30
N LYS A 115 3.87 -14.29 -9.36
CA LYS A 115 5.11 -13.77 -9.93
C LYS A 115 5.55 -14.73 -11.03
N MET A 116 5.46 -14.30 -12.28
CA MET A 116 5.69 -15.12 -13.46
C MET A 116 6.96 -14.69 -14.19
N LEU A 117 7.78 -15.64 -14.59
CA LEU A 117 8.88 -15.48 -15.53
C LEU A 117 8.45 -16.08 -16.88
N LYS A 118 7.85 -15.27 -17.75
CA LYS A 118 7.23 -15.74 -19.02
C LYS A 118 8.22 -16.49 -19.91
N ASP A 119 9.49 -16.08 -19.91
CA ASP A 119 10.53 -16.66 -20.77
C ASP A 119 10.90 -18.10 -20.42
N GLU A 120 10.76 -18.48 -19.14
CA GLU A 120 11.22 -19.78 -18.63
C GLU A 120 10.06 -20.73 -18.32
N GLY A 121 8.80 -20.29 -18.51
CA GLY A 121 7.63 -21.08 -18.15
C GLY A 121 7.62 -21.41 -16.66
N TYR A 122 7.96 -20.45 -15.81
CA TYR A 122 7.98 -20.61 -14.36
C TYR A 122 7.13 -19.53 -13.71
N TYR A 123 6.36 -19.91 -12.68
CA TYR A 123 5.71 -18.92 -11.83
C TYR A 123 5.64 -19.36 -10.38
N GLU A 124 5.66 -18.37 -9.50
CA GLU A 124 5.36 -18.52 -8.10
C GLU A 124 3.96 -18.00 -7.84
N LYS A 125 3.21 -18.74 -7.04
CA LYS A 125 1.84 -18.43 -6.65
C LYS A 125 1.78 -18.31 -5.15
N PHE A 126 1.20 -17.23 -4.68
CA PHE A 126 1.03 -16.90 -3.28
C PHE A 126 -0.46 -16.78 -2.99
N VAL A 127 -0.94 -17.54 -2.02
CA VAL A 127 -2.36 -17.70 -1.69
C VAL A 127 -2.57 -17.28 -0.24
N ASP A 128 -3.78 -16.78 0.04
CA ASP A 128 -4.19 -16.26 1.34
C ASP A 128 -3.28 -15.10 1.78
N CYS A 129 -3.10 -14.14 0.87
CA CYS A 129 -2.35 -12.92 1.11
C CYS A 129 -3.22 -11.80 1.63
N ARG A 130 -2.61 -10.93 2.45
CA ARG A 130 -3.15 -9.64 2.89
C ARG A 130 -2.10 -8.54 2.72
N ILE A 131 -2.56 -7.32 2.48
CA ILE A 131 -1.71 -6.14 2.39
C ILE A 131 -1.43 -5.67 3.82
N SER A 132 -0.18 -5.80 4.28
CA SER A 132 0.23 -5.29 5.59
C SER A 132 0.42 -3.78 5.57
N GLN A 133 0.95 -3.26 4.47
CA GLN A 133 1.19 -1.83 4.30
C GLN A 133 0.97 -1.39 2.86
N LEU A 134 0.33 -0.23 2.70
CA LEU A 134 0.19 0.47 1.44
C LEU A 134 0.91 1.81 1.56
N SER A 135 1.84 2.11 0.66
CA SER A 135 2.35 3.47 0.48
C SER A 135 2.06 3.98 -0.92
N LEU A 136 1.82 5.28 -1.01
CA LEU A 136 1.58 5.99 -2.26
C LEU A 136 2.49 7.21 -2.31
N ASN A 137 3.12 7.43 -3.46
CA ASN A 137 4.00 8.56 -3.70
C ASN A 137 3.50 9.35 -4.90
N LEU A 138 3.30 10.65 -4.66
CA LEU A 138 2.91 11.65 -5.62
C LEU A 138 4.02 12.70 -5.70
N THR A 139 4.75 12.69 -6.79
CA THR A 139 5.81 13.67 -7.07
C THR A 139 5.41 14.52 -8.26
N SER A 140 5.68 15.82 -8.21
CA SER A 140 5.41 16.73 -9.32
C SER A 140 6.00 16.21 -10.64
N GLN A 141 5.21 16.26 -11.72
CA GLN A 141 5.58 15.80 -13.07
C GLN A 141 5.95 14.31 -13.18
N ALA A 142 5.50 13.48 -12.24
CA ALA A 142 5.73 12.03 -12.26
C ALA A 142 4.42 11.22 -12.40
N ILE A 143 4.60 9.94 -12.73
CA ILE A 143 3.56 8.91 -12.64
C ILE A 143 3.34 8.60 -11.17
N LEU A 144 2.09 8.39 -10.78
CA LEU A 144 1.74 8.00 -9.43
C LEU A 144 2.20 6.56 -9.16
N THR A 145 2.92 6.35 -8.07
CA THR A 145 3.46 5.02 -7.72
C THR A 145 2.99 4.59 -6.35
N CYS A 146 2.80 3.29 -6.18
CA CYS A 146 2.50 2.68 -4.89
C CYS A 146 3.44 1.53 -4.59
N ASN A 147 3.64 1.26 -3.30
CA ASN A 147 4.29 0.03 -2.83
C ASN A 147 3.33 -0.71 -1.89
N LEU A 148 3.21 -2.01 -2.13
CA LEU A 148 2.39 -2.94 -1.36
C LEU A 148 3.30 -3.87 -0.62
N ASP A 149 3.28 -3.82 0.71
CA ASP A 149 3.89 -4.87 1.52
C ASP A 149 2.83 -5.93 1.79
N ILE A 150 3.18 -7.18 1.52
CA ILE A 150 2.27 -8.31 1.46
C ILE A 150 2.75 -9.37 2.43
N LEU A 151 1.80 -9.93 3.17
CA LEU A 151 1.98 -11.12 3.99
C LEU A 151 1.07 -12.21 3.46
N GLY A 152 1.59 -13.43 3.32
CA GLY A 152 0.82 -14.59 2.89
C GLY A 152 0.97 -15.78 3.82
N ILE A 153 0.12 -16.77 3.60
CA ILE A 153 0.16 -18.04 4.33
C ILE A 153 0.88 -19.10 3.50
N THR A 154 0.55 -19.22 2.21
CA THR A 154 1.06 -20.32 1.38
C THR A 154 1.67 -19.78 0.10
N GLY A 155 2.87 -20.25 -0.22
CA GLY A 155 3.52 -20.01 -1.49
C GLY A 155 3.83 -21.34 -2.18
N SER A 156 3.80 -21.36 -3.50
CA SER A 156 4.08 -22.54 -4.31
C SER A 156 4.83 -22.15 -5.57
N GLN A 157 5.80 -22.96 -5.94
CA GLN A 157 6.57 -22.83 -7.18
C GLN A 157 6.01 -23.81 -8.20
N ILE A 158 5.68 -23.32 -9.39
CA ILE A 158 5.00 -24.11 -10.41
C ILE A 158 5.73 -23.97 -11.74
N ASP A 159 6.02 -25.12 -12.33
CA ASP A 159 6.50 -25.23 -13.71
C ASP A 159 5.28 -25.14 -14.66
N GLY A 160 5.25 -24.11 -15.49
CA GLY A 160 4.17 -23.78 -16.41
C GLY A 160 3.91 -22.28 -16.55
N THR A 161 2.74 -21.95 -17.10
CA THR A 161 2.32 -20.55 -17.32
C THR A 161 0.95 -20.35 -16.70
N ALA A 162 0.81 -19.36 -15.83
CA ALA A 162 -0.50 -18.99 -15.29
C ALA A 162 -1.32 -18.21 -16.34
N ILE A 163 -2.63 -18.31 -16.25
CA ILE A 163 -3.55 -17.51 -17.08
C ILE A 163 -3.79 -16.18 -16.34
N THR A 164 -3.48 -15.07 -17.01
CA THR A 164 -3.70 -13.71 -16.52
C THR A 164 -4.51 -12.89 -17.51
N THR A 165 -5.23 -11.90 -17.00
CA THR A 165 -5.88 -10.85 -17.79
C THR A 165 -5.04 -9.58 -17.75
N ALA A 166 -4.82 -8.96 -18.91
CA ALA A 166 -4.09 -7.70 -18.97
C ALA A 166 -4.85 -6.58 -18.23
N ASN A 167 -4.12 -5.68 -17.60
CA ASN A 167 -4.71 -4.45 -17.06
C ASN A 167 -5.18 -3.54 -18.19
N THR A 168 -6.40 -3.02 -18.08
CA THR A 168 -6.98 -2.05 -19.02
C THR A 168 -7.15 -0.66 -18.42
N GLY A 169 -6.76 -0.45 -17.16
CA GLY A 169 -6.82 0.84 -16.50
C GLY A 169 -5.83 1.87 -17.06
N ASN A 170 -6.17 3.14 -16.93
CA ASN A 170 -5.32 4.26 -17.29
C ASN A 170 -4.45 4.66 -16.11
N ARG A 171 -3.17 4.89 -16.39
CA ARG A 171 -2.20 5.36 -15.39
C ARG A 171 -2.57 6.75 -14.89
N LEU A 172 -2.43 6.96 -13.59
CA LEU A 172 -2.61 8.26 -12.97
C LEU A 172 -1.30 9.05 -12.94
N PHE A 173 -1.41 10.35 -13.21
CA PHE A 173 -0.27 11.28 -13.26
C PHE A 173 -0.51 12.45 -12.30
N ALA A 174 0.56 12.96 -11.71
CA ALA A 174 0.48 14.03 -10.70
C ALA A 174 0.20 15.43 -11.28
N TRP A 175 0.18 15.61 -12.60
CA TRP A 175 0.08 16.92 -13.28
C TRP A 175 -1.19 17.73 -12.98
N ASP A 176 -2.29 17.09 -12.59
CA ASP A 176 -3.59 17.70 -12.33
C ASP A 176 -3.96 17.55 -10.85
N THR A 177 -2.94 17.62 -9.98
CA THR A 177 -3.14 17.47 -8.55
C THR A 177 -3.45 18.81 -7.91
N THR A 178 -4.55 18.89 -7.19
CA THR A 178 -4.86 20.02 -6.29
C THR A 178 -4.64 19.60 -4.84
N VAL A 179 -3.97 20.43 -4.06
CA VAL A 179 -3.71 20.21 -2.64
C VAL A 179 -4.30 21.35 -1.82
N THR A 180 -5.20 21.02 -0.91
CA THR A 180 -5.77 21.96 0.06
C THR A 180 -5.21 21.70 1.44
N LEU A 181 -4.57 22.71 2.03
CA LEU A 181 -3.98 22.67 3.37
C LEU A 181 -4.73 23.66 4.26
N ASP A 182 -5.34 23.17 5.34
CA ASP A 182 -6.16 24.00 6.25
C ASP A 182 -7.31 24.73 5.55
N GLY A 183 -7.84 24.14 4.47
CA GLY A 183 -8.90 24.72 3.64
C GLY A 183 -8.43 25.80 2.64
N ALA A 184 -7.13 26.11 2.59
CA ALA A 184 -6.54 26.99 1.59
C ALA A 184 -5.85 26.17 0.50
N ASP A 185 -5.86 26.66 -0.75
CA ASP A 185 -5.11 26.04 -1.84
C ASP A 185 -3.59 26.23 -1.62
N ALA A 186 -2.88 25.10 -1.58
CA ALA A 186 -1.43 25.02 -1.42
C ALA A 186 -0.75 24.38 -2.64
N THR A 187 -1.49 24.10 -3.71
CA THR A 187 -1.04 23.32 -4.88
C THR A 187 0.29 23.82 -5.45
N ALA A 188 0.44 25.14 -5.63
CA ALA A 188 1.65 25.73 -6.21
C ALA A 188 2.90 25.63 -5.31
N LEU A 189 2.74 25.27 -4.05
CA LEU A 189 3.84 25.14 -3.08
C LEU A 189 4.28 23.70 -2.89
N VAL A 190 3.46 22.71 -3.27
CA VAL A 190 3.72 21.29 -3.00
C VAL A 190 4.55 20.68 -4.11
N ASP A 191 5.72 20.17 -3.75
CA ASP A 191 6.60 19.44 -4.68
C ASP A 191 6.33 17.93 -4.64
N GLU A 192 6.04 17.39 -3.46
CA GLU A 192 5.83 15.97 -3.22
C GLU A 192 4.84 15.74 -2.08
N PHE A 193 4.02 14.69 -2.23
CA PHE A 193 3.19 14.13 -1.18
C PHE A 193 3.31 12.62 -1.17
N SER A 194 3.40 12.02 0.01
CA SER A 194 3.30 10.59 0.18
C SER A 194 2.50 10.23 1.42
N PHE A 195 1.82 9.09 1.37
CA PHE A 195 1.20 8.51 2.55
C PHE A 195 1.62 7.07 2.72
N GLN A 196 1.51 6.60 3.96
CA GLN A 196 1.67 5.20 4.32
C GLN A 196 0.53 4.80 5.25
N HIS A 197 -0.14 3.72 4.89
CA HIS A 197 -1.11 3.05 5.73
C HIS A 197 -0.56 1.70 6.15
N ASN A 198 -0.40 1.49 7.45
CA ASN A 198 0.03 0.22 8.03
C ASN A 198 -1.15 -0.40 8.78
N ASN A 199 -1.48 -1.64 8.44
CA ASN A 199 -2.57 -2.40 9.06
C ASN A 199 -2.17 -3.09 10.37
N GLY A 200 -0.89 -3.07 10.75
CA GLY A 200 -0.41 -3.68 11.98
C GLY A 200 -0.73 -5.18 12.05
N ILE A 201 -0.56 -5.90 10.93
CA ILE A 201 -0.92 -7.32 10.87
C ILE A 201 0.05 -8.14 11.71
N LYS A 202 -0.51 -9.04 12.53
CA LYS A 202 0.30 -9.96 13.34
C LYS A 202 0.89 -11.08 12.48
N GLU A 203 2.21 -11.19 12.48
CA GLU A 203 2.94 -12.11 11.59
C GLU A 203 3.28 -13.49 12.21
N ASP A 204 3.18 -13.61 13.53
CA ASP A 204 3.76 -14.74 14.30
C ASP A 204 2.75 -15.82 14.73
N ASP A 205 1.56 -15.87 14.12
CA ASP A 205 0.58 -16.90 14.47
C ASP A 205 0.79 -18.21 13.69
N TYR A 206 1.74 -19.05 14.13
CA TYR A 206 2.05 -20.34 13.50
C TYR A 206 1.39 -21.56 14.17
N GLY A 207 0.85 -21.42 15.39
CA GLY A 207 0.33 -22.56 16.16
C GLY A 207 1.33 -23.73 16.24
N LEU A 208 0.84 -24.97 16.25
CA LEU A 208 1.65 -26.20 16.11
C LEU A 208 1.83 -26.62 14.64
N SER A 209 1.76 -25.67 13.71
CA SER A 209 1.91 -25.86 12.27
C SER A 209 3.16 -25.14 11.77
N GLN A 210 3.64 -25.51 10.58
CA GLN A 210 4.72 -24.80 9.90
C GLN A 210 4.21 -23.58 9.10
N TYR A 211 2.90 -23.41 8.98
CA TYR A 211 2.28 -22.30 8.25
C TYR A 211 1.47 -21.40 9.20
N ARG A 212 1.37 -20.12 8.85
CA ARG A 212 0.55 -19.16 9.58
C ARG A 212 -0.92 -19.60 9.61
N ARG A 213 -1.55 -19.51 10.78
CA ARG A 213 -2.96 -19.83 10.96
C ARG A 213 -3.87 -18.67 10.58
N THR A 214 -3.53 -17.43 10.89
CA THR A 214 -4.29 -16.24 10.46
C THR A 214 -3.38 -15.03 10.28
N LEU A 215 -3.93 -13.97 9.71
CA LEU A 215 -3.28 -12.69 9.47
C LEU A 215 -4.22 -11.58 9.93
N ASP A 216 -4.48 -11.53 11.24
CA ASP A 216 -5.40 -10.56 11.82
C ASP A 216 -4.73 -9.19 11.94
N ALA A 217 -5.47 -8.14 11.60
CA ALA A 217 -5.02 -6.76 11.76
C ALA A 217 -5.13 -6.33 13.22
N GLU A 218 -4.14 -5.57 13.69
CA GLU A 218 -4.16 -4.91 15.01
C GLU A 218 -4.39 -3.40 14.82
N ASN A 219 -3.79 -2.58 15.68
CA ASN A 219 -3.90 -1.14 15.57
C ASN A 219 -3.24 -0.67 14.27
N SER A 220 -4.05 -0.08 13.40
CA SER A 220 -3.59 0.49 12.15
C SER A 220 -3.12 1.93 12.34
N GLU A 221 -2.07 2.30 11.62
CA GLU A 221 -1.50 3.64 11.61
C GLU A 221 -1.59 4.23 10.20
N HIS A 222 -1.79 5.54 10.11
CA HIS A 222 -1.78 6.23 8.83
C HIS A 222 -0.98 7.52 8.95
N THR A 223 0.13 7.58 8.24
CA THR A 223 1.06 8.71 8.25
C THR A 223 1.16 9.32 6.87
N PHE A 224 1.49 10.60 6.82
CA PHE A 224 1.73 11.31 5.57
C PHE A 224 2.96 12.20 5.69
N ASN A 225 3.60 12.41 4.55
CA ASN A 225 4.72 13.32 4.38
C ASN A 225 4.43 14.24 3.19
N MET A 226 4.85 15.50 3.30
CA MET A 226 4.69 16.48 2.26
C MET A 226 5.90 17.41 2.22
N THR A 227 6.40 17.67 1.01
CA THR A 227 7.49 18.61 0.77
C THR A 227 6.93 19.86 0.13
N LEU A 228 7.17 21.01 0.77
CA LEU A 228 6.67 22.32 0.34
C LEU A 228 7.83 23.27 0.04
N GLN A 229 7.64 24.22 -0.89
CA GLN A 229 8.54 25.36 -1.01
C GLN A 229 8.39 26.28 0.22
N PHE A 230 9.51 26.76 0.78
CA PHE A 230 9.47 27.66 1.94
C PHE A 230 8.74 28.97 1.64
N ASP A 231 7.65 29.20 2.36
CA ASP A 231 6.97 30.48 2.52
C ASP A 231 6.92 30.85 4.01
N LYS A 232 7.29 32.08 4.35
CA LYS A 232 7.41 32.52 5.76
C LYS A 232 6.08 32.42 6.50
N THR A 233 4.98 32.86 5.88
CA THR A 233 3.67 32.92 6.52
C THR A 233 3.15 31.52 6.79
N THR A 234 3.22 30.66 5.78
CA THR A 234 2.80 29.25 5.85
C THR A 234 3.65 28.49 6.87
N TYR A 235 4.98 28.64 6.83
CA TYR A 235 5.89 27.96 7.76
C TYR A 235 5.64 28.34 9.22
N LEU A 236 5.42 29.64 9.52
CA LEU A 236 5.10 30.09 10.88
C LEU A 236 3.75 29.54 11.35
N ASN A 237 2.74 29.49 10.48
CA ASN A 237 1.44 28.90 10.81
C ASN A 237 1.59 27.40 11.15
N LEU A 238 2.29 26.64 10.30
CA LEU A 238 2.53 25.21 10.51
C LEU A 238 3.33 24.95 11.79
N LYS A 239 4.36 25.75 12.09
CA LYS A 239 5.10 25.67 13.36
C LYS A 239 4.22 25.96 14.58
N ASN A 240 3.33 26.95 14.50
CA ASN A 240 2.39 27.25 15.59
C ASN A 240 1.37 26.12 15.77
N LYS A 241 0.87 25.51 14.68
CA LYS A 241 -0.02 24.34 14.72
C LYS A 241 0.67 23.12 15.31
N LEU A 242 1.93 22.87 14.94
CA LEU A 242 2.76 21.82 15.54
C LEU A 242 2.91 22.04 17.05
N ALA A 243 3.27 23.26 17.48
CA ALA A 243 3.46 23.58 18.90
C ALA A 243 2.17 23.50 19.74
N SER A 244 1.02 23.80 19.13
CA SER A 244 -0.29 23.73 19.79
C SER A 244 -0.98 22.37 19.67
N GLY A 245 -0.46 21.46 18.84
CA GLY A 245 -1.11 20.18 18.53
C GLY A 245 -2.46 20.33 17.82
N ALA A 246 -2.64 21.44 17.09
CA ALA A 246 -3.88 21.76 16.40
C ALA A 246 -4.17 20.77 15.25
N ILE A 247 -5.46 20.60 14.96
CA ILE A 247 -5.91 19.79 13.83
C ILE A 247 -5.62 20.54 12.53
N LEU A 248 -5.20 19.78 11.52
CA LEU A 248 -4.96 20.24 10.16
C LEU A 248 -5.80 19.40 9.19
N PRO A 249 -6.87 19.96 8.61
CA PRO A 249 -7.53 19.34 7.47
C PRO A 249 -6.59 19.35 6.26
N LEU A 250 -6.45 18.21 5.59
CA LEU A 250 -5.66 18.07 4.36
C LEU A 250 -6.53 17.38 3.30
N GLY A 251 -6.53 17.90 2.08
CA GLY A 251 -7.24 17.34 0.95
C GLY A 251 -6.33 17.32 -0.27
N ILE A 252 -6.36 16.22 -1.01
CA ILE A 252 -5.55 16.00 -2.21
C ILE A 252 -6.46 15.42 -3.27
N SER A 253 -6.52 16.02 -4.44
CA SER A 253 -7.32 15.51 -5.56
C SER A 253 -6.42 15.41 -6.78
N VAL A 254 -6.30 14.22 -7.37
CA VAL A 254 -5.57 13.94 -8.60
C VAL A 254 -6.59 13.86 -9.73
N GLY A 255 -6.74 14.95 -10.46
CA GLY A 255 -7.82 15.15 -11.42
C GLY A 255 -9.20 14.94 -10.78
N SER A 256 -10.13 14.37 -11.54
CA SER A 256 -11.46 13.96 -11.05
C SER A 256 -11.51 12.49 -10.60
N THR A 257 -10.38 11.77 -10.66
CA THR A 257 -10.37 10.31 -10.50
C THR A 257 -10.07 9.89 -9.07
N LEU A 258 -9.08 10.50 -8.40
CA LEU A 258 -8.65 10.09 -7.06
C LEU A 258 -8.67 11.29 -6.10
N GLN A 259 -9.40 11.19 -5.00
CA GLN A 259 -9.42 12.18 -3.93
C GLN A 259 -9.07 11.55 -2.59
N ILE A 260 -8.16 12.15 -1.85
CA ILE A 260 -7.71 11.72 -0.51
C ILE A 260 -8.02 12.87 0.45
N THR A 261 -8.80 12.56 1.49
CA THR A 261 -9.23 13.55 2.49
C THR A 261 -8.84 13.08 3.89
N TYR A 262 -8.12 13.95 4.60
CA TYR A 262 -7.75 13.82 6.00
C TYR A 262 -8.56 14.81 6.84
N PRO A 263 -9.66 14.37 7.48
CA PRO A 263 -10.49 15.24 8.30
C PRO A 263 -9.76 15.71 9.56
N LYS A 264 -8.92 14.84 10.15
CA LYS A 264 -8.15 15.13 11.35
C LYS A 264 -6.70 14.67 11.23
N ALA A 265 -5.85 15.48 10.61
CA ALA A 265 -4.40 15.26 10.71
C ALA A 265 -3.78 16.08 11.86
N LYS A 266 -2.76 15.52 12.49
CA LYS A 266 -1.85 16.26 13.39
C LYS A 266 -0.44 16.23 12.83
N LEU A 267 0.23 17.36 12.91
CA LEU A 267 1.63 17.47 12.53
C LEU A 267 2.51 16.87 13.61
N THR A 268 3.48 16.07 13.20
CA THR A 268 4.54 15.50 14.04
C THR A 268 5.87 16.18 13.76
N GLU A 269 6.08 16.64 12.52
CA GLU A 269 7.26 17.36 12.12
C GLU A 269 6.94 18.53 11.19
N VAL A 270 7.64 19.64 11.40
CA VAL A 270 7.77 20.75 10.45
C VAL A 270 9.23 21.15 10.49
N SER A 271 10.00 20.93 9.43
CA SER A 271 11.42 21.27 9.38
C SER A 271 11.78 21.96 8.06
N ALA A 272 12.77 22.85 8.09
CA ALA A 272 13.24 23.59 6.91
C ALA A 272 14.77 23.66 6.93
N PRO A 273 15.48 22.54 6.71
CA PRO A 273 16.93 22.51 6.72
C PRO A 273 17.50 23.33 5.55
N ILE A 274 18.63 24.00 5.79
CA ILE A 274 19.35 24.72 4.74
C ILE A 274 20.40 23.78 4.17
N THR A 275 20.09 23.19 3.02
CA THR A 275 20.96 22.22 2.34
C THR A 275 21.52 22.87 1.08
N GLY A 276 22.49 23.77 1.25
CA GLY A 276 23.18 24.46 0.15
C GLY A 276 22.50 25.73 -0.35
N GLY A 277 22.89 26.21 -1.54
CA GLY A 277 22.46 27.49 -2.11
C GLY A 277 21.16 27.48 -2.91
N GLY A 278 20.41 26.37 -2.89
CA GLY A 278 19.14 26.22 -3.62
C GLY A 278 17.94 26.86 -2.88
N LYS A 279 16.73 26.63 -3.43
CA LYS A 279 15.50 26.97 -2.71
C LYS A 279 15.40 26.14 -1.42
N ILE A 280 14.91 26.77 -0.34
CA ILE A 280 14.65 26.06 0.92
C ILE A 280 13.33 25.30 0.78
N LEU A 281 13.36 24.01 1.12
CA LEU A 281 12.20 23.14 1.19
C LEU A 281 11.78 22.95 2.65
N VAL A 282 10.47 22.84 2.87
CA VAL A 282 9.84 22.55 4.15
C VAL A 282 9.35 21.12 4.11
N ASN A 283 9.88 20.29 5.00
CA ASN A 283 9.39 18.93 5.21
C ASN A 283 8.29 18.98 6.27
N LEU A 284 7.14 18.43 5.92
CA LEU A 284 5.98 18.29 6.78
C LEU A 284 5.70 16.80 6.97
N ALA A 285 5.62 16.34 8.21
CA ALA A 285 5.15 15.01 8.53
C ALA A 285 3.98 15.09 9.50
N GLY A 286 3.04 14.16 9.37
CA GLY A 286 1.90 14.07 10.26
C GLY A 286 1.26 12.69 10.29
N GLU A 287 0.34 12.56 11.23
CA GLU A 287 -0.44 11.35 11.47
C GLU A 287 -1.94 11.69 11.37
N ALA A 288 -2.70 10.80 10.74
CA ALA A 288 -4.14 10.92 10.63
C ALA A 288 -4.82 10.24 11.82
N LEU A 289 -5.60 11.01 12.57
CA LEU A 289 -6.33 10.55 13.75
C LEU A 289 -7.80 10.30 13.42
N TRP A 290 -8.44 9.46 14.23
CA TRP A 290 -9.85 9.14 14.09
C TRP A 290 -10.75 10.37 14.21
N ASP A 291 -11.61 10.58 13.22
CA ASP A 291 -12.69 11.54 13.29
C ASP A 291 -14.05 10.88 13.53
N SER A 292 -14.71 11.24 14.63
CA SER A 292 -16.04 10.73 15.00
C SER A 292 -17.17 11.22 14.09
N THR A 293 -16.94 12.25 13.27
CA THR A 293 -17.99 12.81 12.39
C THR A 293 -17.99 12.09 11.05
N GLN A 294 -16.82 11.89 10.47
CA GLN A 294 -16.62 11.15 9.21
C GLN A 294 -16.50 9.64 9.40
N ASP A 295 -16.36 9.19 10.65
CA ASP A 295 -16.16 7.79 11.05
C ASP A 295 -14.93 7.16 10.35
N ALA A 296 -13.88 7.96 10.20
CA ALA A 296 -12.64 7.59 9.53
C ALA A 296 -11.49 8.53 9.90
N ASN A 297 -10.25 8.04 9.80
CA ASN A 297 -9.02 8.84 9.85
C ASN A 297 -8.58 9.32 8.46
N VAL A 298 -8.85 8.54 7.42
CA VAL A 298 -8.64 8.89 6.01
C VAL A 298 -9.83 8.43 5.18
N VAL A 299 -10.22 9.25 4.20
CA VAL A 299 -11.24 8.91 3.21
C VAL A 299 -10.59 8.99 1.84
N VAL A 300 -10.66 7.92 1.07
CA VAL A 300 -10.15 7.87 -0.31
C VAL A 300 -11.32 7.63 -1.24
N ASP A 301 -11.58 8.56 -2.14
CA ASP A 301 -12.60 8.42 -3.18
C ASP A 301 -11.94 8.13 -4.52
N LEU A 302 -12.36 7.06 -5.19
CA LEU A 302 -11.95 6.69 -6.54
C LEU A 302 -13.17 6.72 -7.46
N THR A 303 -13.10 7.45 -8.57
CA THR A 303 -14.18 7.52 -9.56
C THR A 303 -13.72 6.92 -10.89
N ASN A 304 -14.38 5.84 -11.34
CA ASN A 304 -14.04 5.13 -12.57
C ASN A 304 -15.27 4.43 -13.19
N ASP A 305 -15.06 3.54 -14.16
CA ASP A 305 -16.09 2.78 -14.87
C ASP A 305 -16.38 1.38 -14.28
N VAL A 306 -15.74 1.03 -13.16
CA VAL A 306 -15.91 -0.27 -12.51
C VAL A 306 -17.13 -0.23 -11.58
N ALA A 307 -18.08 -1.14 -11.79
CA ALA A 307 -19.35 -1.08 -11.06
C ALA A 307 -19.24 -1.38 -9.55
N SER A 308 -18.25 -2.17 -9.13
CA SER A 308 -18.04 -2.56 -7.74
C SER A 308 -16.64 -3.16 -7.52
N TYR A 309 -16.11 -2.97 -6.32
CA TYR A 309 -14.89 -3.63 -5.84
C TYR A 309 -15.20 -4.63 -4.75
#